data_AF-A0A7S3YHF9-F1
#
_entry.id   AF-A0A7S3YHF9-F1
#
_cell.length_a   1.000
_cell.length_b   1.000
_cell.length_c   1.000
_cell.angle_alpha   90.00
_cell.angle_beta   90.00
_cell.angle_gamma   90.00
#
_symmetry.space_group_name_H-M   'P 1'
#
loop_
_entity.id
_entity.type
_entity.pdbx_description
1 polymer ?
#
loop_
_entity_poly.entity_id
_entity_poly.type
_entity_poly.pdbx_seq_one_letter_code
_entity_poly.pdbx_strand_id
1 'polypeptide(L)'
;RRVRAALITRNNATAVEHFVGEVEPLCQLLEPKIDRDFPYTKPDPRVAQHVLDQWGIDPSQVLFVGDSHEDLVCGRCAGCRTALVYHGEGGENGALLARARAEGL
;
A
#
# COMPACT_ATOMS: atom_id res chain seq x y z
N ARG A 1 18.02 -10.78 -1.62
CA ARG A 1 16.93 -11.22 -2.52
C ARG A 1 16.28 -9.97 -3.10
N ARG A 2 15.93 -9.92 -4.40
CA ARG A 2 15.19 -8.79 -5.00
C ARG A 2 13.69 -9.07 -4.90
N VAL A 3 12.93 -8.15 -4.33
CA VAL A 3 11.46 -8.19 -4.25
C VAL A 3 10.92 -7.11 -5.18
N ARG A 4 9.88 -7.42 -5.95
CA ARG A 4 9.16 -6.41 -6.75
C ARG A 4 8.28 -5.61 -5.81
N ALA A 5 8.28 -4.28 -5.94
CA ALA A 5 7.46 -3.41 -5.11
C ALA A 5 6.73 -2.40 -6.00
N ALA A 6 5.58 -1.92 -5.53
CA ALA A 6 4.77 -0.89 -6.16
C ALA A 6 4.43 0.17 -5.13
N LEU A 7 4.09 1.38 -5.59
CA LEU A 7 3.60 2.46 -4.75
C LEU A 7 2.13 2.72 -5.08
N ILE A 8 1.27 2.75 -4.06
CA ILE A 8 -0.13 3.16 -4.19
C ILE A 8 -0.40 4.27 -3.18
N THR A 9 -0.65 5.48 -3.67
CA THR A 9 -0.80 6.67 -2.83
C THR A 9 -2.01 7.50 -3.22
N ARG A 10 -2.50 8.28 -2.25
CA ARG A 10 -3.53 9.31 -2.47
C ARG A 10 -2.92 10.68 -2.79
N ASN A 11 -1.61 10.72 -3.02
CA ASN A 11 -0.91 11.96 -3.36
C ASN A 11 -0.97 12.25 -4.86
N ASN A 12 -0.74 13.50 -5.26
CA ASN A 12 -0.66 13.87 -6.68
C ASN A 12 0.72 13.51 -7.27
N ALA A 13 0.80 13.50 -8.59
CA ALA A 13 2.03 13.17 -9.33
C ALA A 13 3.23 14.01 -8.89
N THR A 14 3.07 15.32 -8.72
CA THR A 14 4.16 16.23 -8.31
C THR A 14 4.77 15.87 -6.96
N ALA A 15 3.94 15.52 -5.98
CA ALA A 15 4.43 15.13 -4.66
C ALA A 15 5.03 13.71 -4.67
N VAL A 16 4.55 12.82 -5.54
CA VAL A 16 5.20 11.52 -5.80
C VAL A 16 6.59 11.74 -6.41
N GLU A 17 6.70 12.61 -7.42
CA GLU A 17 7.99 12.94 -8.06
C GLU A 17 8.98 13.53 -7.07
N HIS A 18 8.55 14.46 -6.20
CA HIS A 18 9.39 15.02 -5.15
C HIS A 18 9.90 13.94 -4.19
N PHE A 19 8.98 13.13 -3.65
CA PHE A 19 9.34 12.02 -2.75
C PHE A 19 10.31 11.05 -3.43
N VAL A 20 10.05 10.71 -4.69
CA VAL A 20 10.91 9.83 -5.48
C VAL A 20 12.33 10.37 -5.57
N GLY A 21 12.48 11.67 -5.87
CA GLY A 21 13.79 12.33 -5.93
C GLY A 21 14.56 12.32 -4.61
N GLU A 22 13.87 12.39 -3.47
CA GLU A 22 14.50 12.42 -2.14
C GLU A 22 15.00 11.05 -1.66
N VAL A 23 14.39 9.94 -2.12
CA VAL A 23 14.70 8.58 -1.64
C VAL A 23 15.35 7.69 -2.70
N GLU A 24 15.90 8.27 -3.76
CA GLU A 24 16.79 7.56 -4.70
C GLU A 24 17.97 6.90 -3.96
N PRO A 25 18.40 5.67 -4.34
CA PRO A 25 17.94 4.87 -5.48
C PRO A 25 16.76 3.92 -5.18
N LEU A 26 16.19 3.97 -3.98
CA LEU A 26 15.16 2.99 -3.54
C LEU A 26 13.87 3.09 -4.38
N CYS A 27 13.54 4.27 -4.89
CA CYS A 27 12.34 4.49 -5.70
C CYS A 27 12.36 3.82 -7.07
N GLN A 28 13.53 3.45 -7.59
CA GLN A 28 13.64 2.65 -8.82
C GLN A 28 13.07 1.24 -8.63
N LEU A 29 12.89 0.78 -7.39
CA LEU A 29 12.29 -0.52 -7.08
C LEU A 29 10.75 -0.48 -7.00
N LEU A 30 10.14 0.71 -7.01
CA LEU A 30 8.70 0.91 -6.87
C LEU A 30 8.03 1.07 -8.23
N GLU A 31 7.63 -0.01 -8.89
CA GLU A 31 6.90 0.03 -10.16
C GLU A 31 5.79 -1.03 -10.25
N PRO A 32 4.55 -0.64 -10.58
CA PRO A 32 4.11 0.71 -10.96
C PRO A 32 3.97 1.67 -9.75
N LYS A 33 3.94 2.98 -10.03
CA LYS A 33 3.52 4.03 -9.09
C LYS A 33 2.11 4.50 -9.46
N ILE A 34 1.15 4.24 -8.59
CA ILE A 34 -0.25 4.64 -8.75
C ILE A 34 -0.52 5.83 -7.84
N ASP A 35 -0.85 6.97 -8.44
CA ASP A 35 -1.17 8.21 -7.76
C ASP A 35 -2.70 8.46 -7.70
N ARG A 36 -3.09 9.66 -7.29
CA ARG A 36 -4.48 10.09 -7.15
C ARG A 36 -5.26 10.14 -8.48
N ASP A 37 -4.60 10.24 -9.63
CA ASP A 37 -5.31 10.40 -10.91
C ASP A 37 -5.88 9.07 -11.42
N PHE A 38 -5.53 7.94 -10.80
CA PHE A 38 -6.15 6.65 -11.06
C PHE A 38 -7.64 6.64 -10.61
N PRO A 39 -8.57 6.04 -11.39
CA PRO A 39 -10.01 6.11 -11.11
C PRO A 39 -10.46 5.48 -9.77
N TYR A 40 -9.61 4.67 -9.15
CA TYR A 40 -9.91 3.98 -7.90
C TYR A 40 -8.86 4.32 -6.85
N THR A 41 -9.28 4.43 -5.60
CA THR A 41 -8.35 4.65 -4.49
C THR A 41 -8.69 3.75 -3.31
N LYS A 42 -7.69 3.51 -2.45
CA LYS A 42 -7.87 2.77 -1.20
C LYS A 42 -9.06 3.39 -0.43
N PRO A 43 -9.99 2.60 0.12
CA PRO A 43 -9.95 1.15 0.33
C PRO A 43 -10.42 0.27 -0.83
N ASP A 44 -10.72 0.83 -2.02
CA ASP A 44 -11.18 0.06 -3.18
C ASP A 44 -10.10 -0.91 -3.66
N PRO A 45 -10.34 -2.24 -3.69
CA PRO A 45 -9.32 -3.22 -4.07
C PRO A 45 -8.87 -3.11 -5.53
N ARG A 46 -9.64 -2.44 -6.40
CA ARG A 46 -9.32 -2.32 -7.83
C ARG A 46 -7.99 -1.62 -8.09
N VAL A 47 -7.54 -0.74 -7.18
CA VAL A 47 -6.22 -0.11 -7.27
C VAL A 47 -5.08 -1.12 -7.07
N ALA A 48 -5.26 -2.09 -6.17
CA ALA A 48 -4.29 -3.15 -5.94
C ALA A 48 -4.39 -4.24 -7.03
N GLN A 49 -5.60 -4.59 -7.45
CA GLN A 49 -5.84 -5.55 -8.54
C GLN A 49 -5.18 -5.11 -9.84
N HIS A 50 -5.21 -3.80 -10.16
CA HIS A 50 -4.50 -3.25 -11.31
C HIS A 50 -3.00 -3.62 -11.31
N VAL A 51 -2.33 -3.52 -10.14
CA VAL A 51 -0.92 -3.89 -9.99
C VAL A 51 -0.73 -5.40 -10.09
N LEU A 52 -1.59 -6.18 -9.44
CA LEU A 52 -1.55 -7.65 -9.45
C LEU A 52 -1.70 -8.21 -10.87
N ASP A 53 -2.64 -7.67 -11.64
CA ASP A 53 -2.89 -8.05 -13.04
C ASP A 53 -1.68 -7.74 -13.92
N GLN A 54 -1.06 -6.56 -13.75
CA GLN A 54 0.17 -6.20 -14.47
C GLN A 54 1.35 -7.10 -14.12
N TRP A 55 1.44 -7.54 -12.87
CA TRP A 55 2.53 -8.39 -12.41
C TRP A 55 2.31 -9.88 -12.71
N GLY A 56 1.06 -10.31 -12.90
CA GLY A 56 0.70 -11.72 -13.10
C GLY A 56 1.03 -12.59 -11.88
N ILE A 57 0.92 -12.05 -10.67
CA ILE A 57 1.28 -12.73 -9.41
C ILE A 57 0.02 -13.07 -8.63
N ASP A 58 -0.02 -14.27 -8.04
CA ASP A 58 -1.08 -14.68 -7.11
C ASP A 58 -1.12 -13.71 -5.90
N PRO A 59 -2.29 -13.11 -5.60
CA PRO A 59 -2.40 -12.14 -4.49
C PRO A 59 -1.89 -12.67 -3.15
N SER A 60 -2.01 -13.97 -2.87
CA SER A 60 -1.54 -14.60 -1.63
C SER A 60 -0.02 -14.55 -1.43
N GLN A 61 0.74 -14.28 -2.50
CA GLN A 61 2.20 -14.10 -2.52
C GLN A 61 2.61 -12.62 -2.37
N VAL A 62 1.65 -11.71 -2.31
CA VAL A 62 1.89 -10.26 -2.19
C VAL A 62 1.56 -9.79 -0.77
N LEU A 63 2.44 -8.95 -0.23
CA LEU A 63 2.23 -8.23 1.03
C LEU A 63 1.88 -6.78 0.72
N PHE A 64 0.65 -6.39 1.02
CA PHE A 64 0.21 -5.00 0.99
C PHE A 64 0.57 -4.34 2.32
N VAL A 65 1.41 -3.30 2.27
CA VAL A 65 1.91 -2.61 3.47
C VAL A 65 1.34 -1.20 3.49
N GLY A 66 0.78 -0.79 4.62
CA GLY A 66 0.32 0.58 4.82
C GLY A 66 0.15 0.90 6.30
N ASP A 67 -0.28 2.11 6.59
CA ASP A 67 -0.38 2.66 7.94
C ASP A 67 -1.82 2.98 8.36
N SER A 68 -2.78 2.86 7.44
CA SER A 68 -4.18 3.17 7.68
C SER A 68 -5.08 1.93 7.62
N HIS A 69 -6.31 2.07 8.13
CA HIS A 69 -7.35 1.05 7.96
C HIS A 69 -7.64 0.78 6.49
N GLU A 70 -7.66 1.84 5.67
CA GLU A 70 -7.99 1.76 4.25
C GLU A 70 -6.97 0.90 3.50
N ASP A 71 -5.69 0.93 3.89
CA ASP A 71 -4.65 0.07 3.33
C ASP A 71 -4.90 -1.41 3.61
N LEU A 72 -5.23 -1.74 4.86
CA LEU A 72 -5.50 -3.11 5.28
C LEU A 72 -6.74 -3.66 4.58
N VAL A 73 -7.80 -2.85 4.47
CA VAL A 73 -9.02 -3.24 3.75
C VAL A 73 -8.72 -3.43 2.26
N CYS A 74 -8.03 -2.48 1.63
CA CYS A 74 -7.66 -2.55 0.22
C CYS A 74 -6.89 -3.84 -0.10
N GLY A 75 -5.79 -4.09 0.63
CA GLY A 75 -4.95 -5.25 0.40
C GLY A 75 -5.71 -6.56 0.61
N ARG A 76 -6.49 -6.66 1.69
CA ARG A 76 -7.26 -7.88 1.99
C ARG A 76 -8.34 -8.15 0.95
N CYS A 77 -9.10 -7.13 0.55
CA CYS A 77 -10.14 -7.27 -0.46
C CYS A 77 -9.57 -7.61 -1.85
N ALA A 78 -8.30 -7.26 -2.09
CA ALA A 78 -7.57 -7.67 -3.29
C ALA A 78 -7.00 -9.11 -3.20
N GLY A 79 -7.14 -9.79 -2.06
CA GLY A 79 -6.61 -11.13 -1.82
C GLY A 79 -5.17 -11.17 -1.31
N CYS A 80 -4.57 -10.01 -1.03
CA CYS A 80 -3.20 -9.91 -0.52
C CYS A 80 -3.11 -10.25 0.96
N ARG A 81 -1.91 -10.65 1.39
CA ARG A 81 -1.53 -10.53 2.81
C ARG A 81 -1.37 -9.04 3.13
N THR A 82 -1.60 -8.66 4.38
CA THR A 82 -1.53 -7.25 4.80
C THR A 82 -0.60 -7.08 5.99
N ALA A 83 0.16 -5.99 6.03
CA ALA A 83 0.92 -5.56 7.20
C ALA A 83 0.65 -4.09 7.53
N LEU A 84 0.46 -3.80 8.81
CA LEU A 84 0.29 -2.46 9.34
C LEU A 84 1.64 -1.92 9.83
N VAL A 85 2.04 -0.75 9.34
CA VAL A 85 3.15 0.02 9.91
C VAL A 85 2.62 0.85 11.06
N TYR A 86 3.03 0.50 12.27
CA TYR A 86 2.60 1.17 13.49
C TYR A 86 3.57 2.31 13.87
N HIS A 87 3.03 3.51 14.10
CA HIS A 87 3.82 4.72 14.39
C HIS A 87 3.82 5.15 15.87
N GLY A 88 3.38 4.29 16.80
CA GLY A 88 3.35 4.60 18.24
C GLY A 88 2.04 5.24 18.74
N GLU A 89 1.95 5.49 20.05
CA GLU A 89 0.72 5.95 20.73
C GLU A 89 0.25 7.36 20.32
N GLY A 90 1.13 8.16 19.70
CA GLY A 90 0.79 9.48 19.14
C GLY A 90 0.47 9.48 17.64
N GLY A 91 0.54 8.34 16.96
CA GLY A 91 0.24 8.20 15.54
C GLY A 91 -1.26 7.99 15.27
N GLU A 92 -1.73 8.35 14.07
CA GLU A 92 -3.13 8.24 13.63
C GLU A 92 -3.71 6.80 13.72
N ASN A 93 -2.85 5.79 13.92
CA ASN A 93 -3.19 4.37 13.93
C ASN A 93 -3.03 3.67 15.30
N GLY A 94 -2.90 4.42 16.39
CA GLY A 94 -2.96 3.93 17.78
C GLY A 94 -4.16 3.00 18.06
N ALA A 95 -5.37 3.50 17.77
CA ALA A 95 -6.61 2.75 17.90
C ALA A 95 -6.72 1.59 16.87
N LEU A 96 -6.04 1.71 15.74
CA LEU A 96 -6.08 0.72 14.68
C LEU A 96 -5.38 -0.57 15.08
N LEU A 97 -4.27 -0.51 15.82
CA LEU A 97 -3.58 -1.69 16.31
C LEU A 97 -4.44 -2.47 17.32
N ALA A 98 -5.15 -1.75 18.20
CA ALA A 98 -6.08 -2.37 19.14
C ALA A 98 -7.24 -3.09 18.41
N ARG A 99 -7.76 -2.45 17.36
CA ARG A 99 -8.82 -3.02 16.52
C ARG A 99 -8.34 -4.19 15.67
N ALA A 100 -7.17 -4.09 15.06
CA ALA A 100 -6.52 -5.17 14.32
C ALA A 100 -6.36 -6.42 15.21
N ARG A 101 -5.84 -6.25 16.44
CA ARG A 101 -5.74 -7.33 17.43
C ARG A 101 -7.10 -7.93 17.81
N ALA A 102 -8.14 -7.10 17.97
CA ALA A 102 -9.48 -7.56 18.31
C ALA A 102 -10.18 -8.32 17.15
N GLU A 103 -9.89 -7.94 15.91
CA GLU A 103 -10.42 -8.57 14.69
C GLU A 103 -9.55 -9.74 14.19
N GLY A 104 -8.44 -10.05 14.88
CA GLY A 104 -7.52 -11.13 14.52
C GLY A 104 -6.67 -10.85 13.28
N LEU A 105 -6.38 -9.57 12.99
CA LEU A 105 -5.52 -9.10 11.89
C LEU A 105 -4.05 -9.04 12.30
#